data_AF-A0A348UXM0-F1
#
_entry.id   AF-A0A348UXM0-F1
#
_cell.length_a   1.000
_cell.length_b   1.000
_cell.length_c   1.000
_cell.angle_alpha   90.00
_cell.angle_beta   90.00
_cell.angle_gamma   90.00
#
_symmetry.space_group_name_H-M   'P 1'
#
loop_
_entity.id
_entity.type
_entity.pdbx_description
1 polymer ?
#
loop_
_entity_poly.entity_id
_entity_poly.type
_entity_poly.pdbx_seq_one_letter_code
_entity_poly.pdbx_strand_id
1 'polypeptide(L)'
;MKIFKIILFIIFLVLLAVFGIQNQGYFLTGTPLYIDFKVASLNYKVMDLPNWGYWALCLVLGLLITGIRGLITAFRLRRQVRTRDERIESMKGEINSLQTRLDIFIHDPYIKKHLEEEARKDKEQAATEEKKKD
;
A
#
# COMPACT_ATOMS: atom_id res chain seq x y z
N MET A 1 0.47 18.94 -9.43
CA MET A 1 -0.47 17.79 -9.55
C MET A 1 -1.75 17.92 -8.72
N LYS A 2 -1.71 18.39 -7.45
CA LYS A 2 -2.92 18.50 -6.60
C LYS A 2 -3.93 19.52 -7.13
N ILE A 3 -3.47 20.71 -7.51
CA ILE A 3 -4.33 21.78 -8.08
C ILE A 3 -4.98 21.32 -9.40
N PHE A 4 -4.22 20.70 -10.30
CA PHE A 4 -4.77 20.16 -11.55
C PHE A 4 -5.88 19.14 -11.31
N LYS A 5 -5.71 18.22 -10.35
CA LYS A 5 -6.76 17.26 -9.95
C LYS A 5 -8.00 17.97 -9.40
N ILE A 6 -7.82 19.03 -8.62
CA ILE A 6 -8.93 19.84 -8.09
C ILE A 6 -9.67 20.55 -9.23
N ILE A 7 -8.96 21.18 -10.17
CA ILE A 7 -9.56 21.85 -11.32
C ILE A 7 -10.35 20.85 -12.17
N LEU A 8 -9.78 19.69 -12.47
CA LEU A 8 -10.46 18.63 -13.23
C LEU A 8 -11.70 18.13 -12.50
N PHE A 9 -11.63 17.99 -11.17
CA PHE A 9 -12.78 17.62 -10.36
C PHE A 9 -13.89 18.67 -10.36
N ILE A 10 -13.53 19.96 -10.32
CA ILE A 10 -14.51 21.06 -10.45
C ILE A 10 -15.18 21.03 -11.82
N ILE A 11 -14.41 20.88 -12.90
CA ILE A 11 -14.95 20.77 -14.27
C ILE A 11 -15.92 19.59 -14.37
N PHE A 12 -15.55 18.44 -13.81
CA PHE A 12 -16.42 17.26 -13.76
C PHE A 12 -17.73 17.54 -13.00
N LEU A 13 -17.66 18.21 -11.84
CA LEU A 13 -18.86 18.59 -11.08
C LEU A 13 -19.77 19.54 -11.86
N VAL A 14 -19.20 20.53 -12.55
CA VAL A 14 -19.97 21.47 -13.38
C VAL A 14 -20.67 20.71 -14.52
N LEU A 15 -19.97 19.81 -15.21
CA LEU A 15 -20.56 18.98 -16.26
C LEU A 15 -21.70 18.10 -15.73
N LEU A 16 -21.52 17.49 -14.55
CA LEU A 16 -22.57 16.71 -13.89
C LEU A 16 -23.81 17.55 -13.56
N ALA A 17 -23.61 18.77 -13.04
CA ALA A 17 -24.69 19.69 -12.73
C ALA A 17 -25.45 20.11 -14.00
N VAL A 18 -24.73 20.47 -15.07
CA VAL A 18 -25.34 20.82 -16.37
C VAL A 18 -26.11 19.63 -16.94
N PHE A 19 -25.52 18.43 -16.92
CA PHE A 19 -26.17 17.21 -17.35
C PHE A 19 -27.47 16.94 -16.58
N GLY A 20 -27.44 17.10 -15.25
CA GLY A 20 -28.61 16.96 -14.39
C GLY A 20 -29.71 17.97 -14.72
N ILE A 21 -29.36 19.25 -14.87
CA ILE A 21 -30.32 20.32 -15.16
C ILE A 21 -30.95 20.14 -16.55
N GLN A 22 -30.15 19.84 -17.57
CA GLN A 22 -30.64 19.64 -18.93
C GLN A 22 -31.55 18.41 -19.06
N ASN A 23 -31.32 17.38 -18.24
CA ASN A 23 -32.08 16.13 -18.29
C ASN A 23 -33.05 15.99 -17.11
N GLN A 24 -33.50 17.11 -16.51
CA GLN A 24 -34.42 17.10 -15.36
C GLN A 24 -35.69 16.29 -15.62
N GLY A 25 -36.26 16.41 -16.83
CA GLY A 25 -37.45 15.63 -17.20
C GLY A 25 -37.22 14.13 -17.06
N TYR A 26 -36.07 13.63 -17.52
CA TYR A 26 -35.71 12.23 -17.36
C TYR A 26 -35.54 11.84 -15.88
N PHE A 27 -34.84 12.64 -15.09
CA PHE A 27 -34.55 12.31 -13.70
C PHE A 27 -35.77 12.33 -12.77
N LEU A 28 -36.73 13.21 -13.05
CA LEU A 28 -37.98 13.33 -12.29
C LEU A 28 -39.06 12.36 -12.76
N THR A 29 -38.91 11.75 -13.94
CA THR A 29 -39.85 10.75 -14.43
C THR A 29 -39.82 9.54 -13.49
N GLY A 30 -40.99 9.21 -12.94
CA GLY A 30 -41.21 7.96 -12.22
C GLY A 30 -41.25 6.81 -13.21
N THR A 31 -40.33 5.87 -13.07
CA THR A 31 -40.36 4.64 -13.85
C THR A 31 -40.60 3.47 -12.91
N PRO A 32 -41.63 2.64 -13.16
CA PRO A 32 -41.79 1.41 -12.41
C PRO A 32 -40.71 0.42 -12.83
N LEU A 33 -40.05 -0.19 -11.85
CA LEU A 33 -39.21 -1.35 -12.10
C LEU A 33 -40.10 -2.59 -12.19
N TYR A 34 -40.14 -3.18 -13.38
CA TYR A 34 -40.79 -4.47 -13.62
C TYR A 34 -39.76 -5.58 -13.42
N ILE A 35 -40.00 -6.44 -12.45
CA ILE A 35 -39.18 -7.64 -12.23
C ILE A 35 -40.04 -8.84 -12.61
N ASP A 36 -39.74 -9.40 -13.78
CA ASP A 36 -40.37 -10.63 -14.28
C ASP A 36 -39.44 -11.82 -13.99
N PHE A 37 -39.87 -12.71 -13.11
CA PHE A 37 -39.12 -13.92 -12.73
C PHE A 37 -39.37 -15.10 -13.67
N LYS A 38 -40.12 -14.93 -14.78
CA LYS A 38 -40.52 -15.98 -15.74
C LYS A 38 -41.22 -17.20 -15.11
N VAL A 39 -41.71 -17.07 -13.87
CA VAL A 39 -42.58 -18.04 -13.20
C VAL A 39 -43.98 -17.45 -13.23
N ALA A 40 -44.95 -18.24 -13.70
CA ALA A 40 -46.28 -17.79 -14.15
C ALA A 40 -47.10 -16.92 -13.15
N SER A 41 -46.71 -16.82 -11.87
CA SER A 41 -47.43 -16.03 -10.86
C SER A 41 -46.59 -14.96 -10.14
N LEU A 42 -45.30 -14.82 -10.42
CA LEU A 42 -44.42 -13.88 -9.71
C LEU A 42 -44.03 -12.70 -10.59
N ASN A 43 -45.01 -11.82 -10.82
CA ASN A 43 -44.80 -10.51 -11.40
C ASN A 43 -44.82 -9.47 -10.28
N TYR A 44 -43.65 -8.94 -9.91
CA TYR A 44 -43.56 -7.90 -8.90
C TYR A 44 -43.32 -6.55 -9.58
N LYS A 45 -44.31 -5.66 -9.47
CA LYS A 45 -44.17 -4.25 -9.86
C LYS A 45 -43.76 -3.46 -8.63
N VAL A 46 -42.55 -2.93 -8.65
CA VAL A 46 -42.07 -2.03 -7.60
C VAL A 46 -42.80 -0.69 -7.73
N MET A 47 -43.01 -0.01 -6.60
CA MET A 47 -43.58 1.35 -6.57
C MET A 47 -42.80 2.29 -7.51
N ASP A 48 -43.52 3.18 -8.19
CA ASP A 48 -42.91 4.15 -9.11
C ASP A 48 -41.90 4.99 -8.35
N LEU A 49 -40.63 4.86 -8.74
CA LEU A 49 -39.55 5.64 -8.19
C LEU A 49 -39.00 6.57 -9.27
N PRO A 50 -38.72 7.84 -8.95
CA PRO A 50 -38.01 8.72 -9.87
C PRO A 50 -36.65 8.12 -10.27
N ASN A 51 -36.26 8.33 -11.52
CA ASN A 51 -34.99 7.81 -12.06
C ASN A 51 -33.77 8.24 -11.22
N TRP A 52 -33.77 9.43 -10.64
CA TRP A 52 -32.68 9.88 -9.76
C TRP A 52 -32.48 8.96 -8.54
N GLY A 53 -33.56 8.35 -8.03
CA GLY A 53 -33.51 7.40 -6.91
C GLY A 53 -32.74 6.13 -7.25
N TYR A 54 -32.92 5.58 -8.46
CA TYR A 54 -32.15 4.43 -8.94
C TYR A 54 -30.66 4.76 -9.11
N TRP A 55 -30.35 5.95 -9.64
CA TRP A 55 -28.97 6.43 -9.75
C TRP A 55 -28.30 6.62 -8.39
N ALA A 56 -29.02 7.22 -7.43
CA ALA A 56 -28.53 7.37 -6.06
C ALA A 56 -28.26 6.01 -5.40
N LEU A 57 -29.16 5.04 -5.57
CA LEU A 57 -28.98 3.68 -5.07
C LEU A 57 -27.72 3.02 -5.68
N CYS A 58 -27.53 3.16 -6.99
CA CYS A 58 -26.34 2.63 -7.67
C CYS A 58 -25.05 3.28 -7.14
N LEU A 59 -25.05 4.59 -6.93
CA LEU A 59 -23.90 5.31 -6.36
C LEU A 59 -23.60 4.86 -4.93
N VAL A 60 -24.62 4.70 -4.08
CA VAL A 60 -24.45 4.21 -2.71
C VAL A 60 -23.87 2.80 -2.70
N LEU A 61 -24.40 1.90 -3.53
CA LEU A 61 -23.88 0.53 -3.66
C LEU A 61 -22.43 0.52 -4.17
N GLY A 62 -22.13 1.34 -5.19
CA GLY A 62 -20.77 1.50 -5.70
C GLY A 62 -19.79 2.00 -4.63
N LEU A 63 -20.21 3.02 -3.85
CA LEU A 63 -19.41 3.55 -2.75
C LEU A 63 -19.22 2.51 -1.65
N LEU A 64 -20.27 1.75 -1.30
CA LEU A 64 -20.20 0.68 -0.32
C LEU A 64 -19.20 -0.40 -0.73
N ILE A 65 -19.27 -0.89 -1.98
CA ILE A 65 -18.34 -1.90 -2.50
C ILE A 65 -16.91 -1.39 -2.49
N THR A 66 -16.70 -0.15 -2.95
CA THR A 66 -15.36 0.47 -3.00
C THR A 66 -14.81 0.71 -1.59
N GLY A 67 -15.66 1.14 -0.66
CA GLY A 67 -15.33 1.34 0.75
C GLY A 67 -14.93 0.04 1.43
N ILE A 68 -15.69 -1.04 1.24
CA ILE A 68 -15.37 -2.37 1.77
C ILE A 68 -14.03 -2.86 1.21
N ARG A 69 -13.79 -2.75 -0.11
CA ARG A 69 -12.49 -3.12 -0.71
C ARG A 69 -11.33 -2.28 -0.17
N GLY A 70 -11.54 -0.99 0.03
CA GLY A 70 -10.56 -0.10 0.64
C GLY A 70 -10.22 -0.52 2.06
N LEU A 71 -11.25 -0.85 2.87
CA LEU A 71 -11.10 -1.31 4.24
C LEU A 71 -10.30 -2.61 4.30
N ILE A 72 -10.65 -3.61 3.49
CA ILE A 72 -9.94 -4.90 3.42
C ILE A 72 -8.46 -4.68 3.07
N THR A 73 -8.19 -3.83 2.08
CA THR A 73 -6.82 -3.48 1.67
C THR A 73 -6.06 -2.82 2.82
N ALA A 74 -6.67 -1.85 3.50
CA ALA A 74 -6.06 -1.17 4.64
C ALA A 74 -5.73 -2.13 5.80
N PHE A 75 -6.63 -3.06 6.12
CA PHE A 75 -6.37 -4.10 7.12
C PHE A 75 -5.21 -5.02 6.71
N ARG A 76 -5.17 -5.45 5.45
CA ARG A 76 -4.09 -6.30 4.93
C ARG A 76 -2.75 -5.57 4.92
N LEU A 77 -2.73 -4.28 4.59
CA LEU A 77 -1.52 -3.44 4.64
C LEU A 77 -1.05 -3.29 6.09
N ARG A 78 -1.95 -2.97 7.03
CA ARG A 78 -1.61 -2.83 8.44
C ARG A 78 -0.97 -4.10 9.00
N ARG A 79 -1.50 -5.28 8.65
CA ARG A 79 -0.92 -6.57 9.05
C ARG A 79 0.48 -6.75 8.47
N GLN A 80 0.67 -6.45 7.18
CA GLN A 80 1.99 -6.55 6.54
C GLN A 80 3.02 -5.60 7.14
N VAL A 81 2.63 -4.36 7.47
CA VAL A 81 3.51 -3.39 8.12
C VAL A 81 3.98 -3.94 9.46
N ARG A 82 3.05 -4.43 10.31
CA ARG A 82 3.40 -5.01 11.61
C ARG A 82 4.41 -6.17 11.49
N THR A 83 4.16 -7.12 10.60
CA THR A 83 5.09 -8.26 10.40
C THR A 83 6.46 -7.81 9.89
N ARG A 84 6.51 -6.76 9.05
CA ARG A 84 7.78 -6.20 8.59
C ARG A 84 8.50 -5.47 9.71
N ASP A 85 7.80 -4.73 10.56
CA ASP A 85 8.39 -4.03 11.70
C ASP A 85 8.96 -5.02 12.72
N GLU A 86 8.23 -6.09 13.06
CA GLU A 86 8.71 -7.18 13.92
C GLU A 86 10.00 -7.82 13.36
N ARG A 87 10.08 -7.99 12.03
CA ARG A 87 11.28 -8.53 11.37
C ARG A 87 12.44 -7.53 11.34
N ILE A 88 12.15 -6.24 11.20
CA ILE A 88 13.18 -5.18 11.29
C ILE A 88 13.77 -5.14 12.69
N GLU A 89 12.93 -5.28 13.72
CA GLU A 89 13.36 -5.32 15.11
C GLU A 89 14.23 -6.55 15.40
N SER A 90 13.83 -7.73 14.92
CA SER A 90 14.63 -8.96 15.08
C SER A 90 16.00 -8.83 14.39
N MET A 91 16.04 -8.32 13.16
CA MET A 91 17.29 -8.10 12.42
C MET A 91 18.20 -7.07 13.12
N LYS A 92 17.62 -6.00 13.70
CA LYS A 92 18.40 -5.05 14.51
C LYS A 92 18.98 -5.71 15.75
N GLY A 93 18.22 -6.59 16.42
CA GLY A 93 18.71 -7.36 17.56
C GLY A 93 19.89 -8.27 17.20
N GLU A 94 19.79 -8.99 16.08
CA GLU A 94 20.88 -9.82 15.56
C GLU A 94 22.13 -8.99 15.25
N ILE A 95 21.99 -7.87 14.52
CA ILE A 95 23.10 -6.96 14.20
C ILE A 95 23.79 -6.48 15.47
N ASN A 96 23.03 -6.07 16.49
CA ASN A 96 23.61 -5.61 17.75
C ASN A 96 24.36 -6.74 18.47
N SER A 97 23.80 -7.95 18.48
CA SER A 97 24.46 -9.11 19.09
C SER A 97 25.75 -9.50 18.36
N LEU A 98 25.76 -9.39 17.02
CA LEU A 98 26.92 -9.63 16.18
C LEU A 98 27.98 -8.55 16.41
N GLN A 99 27.59 -7.28 16.52
CA GLN A 99 28.50 -6.19 16.86
C GLN A 99 29.14 -6.38 18.23
N THR A 100 28.35 -6.75 19.24
CA THR A 100 28.89 -7.06 20.58
C THR A 100 29.85 -8.24 20.56
N ARG A 101 29.50 -9.33 19.85
CA ARG A 101 30.40 -10.49 19.69
C ARG A 101 31.69 -10.12 18.98
N LEU A 102 31.60 -9.30 17.94
CA LEU A 102 32.77 -8.81 17.20
C LEU A 102 33.63 -7.90 18.08
N ASP A 103 33.03 -7.02 18.86
CA ASP A 103 33.75 -6.13 19.77
C ASP A 103 34.49 -6.91 20.87
N ILE A 104 33.84 -7.91 21.46
CA ILE A 104 34.47 -8.86 22.40
C ILE A 104 35.62 -9.61 21.73
N PHE A 105 35.43 -10.09 20.50
CA PHE A 105 36.44 -10.84 19.76
C PHE A 105 37.68 -9.98 19.44
N ILE A 106 37.49 -8.72 19.05
CA ILE A 106 38.59 -7.77 18.79
C ILE A 106 39.35 -7.44 20.08
N HIS A 107 38.65 -7.36 21.21
CA HIS A 107 39.24 -7.02 22.51
C HIS A 107 39.76 -8.23 23.29
N ASP A 108 39.63 -9.45 22.75
CA ASP A 108 40.20 -10.65 23.37
C ASP A 108 41.74 -10.60 23.28
N PRO A 109 42.46 -10.66 24.43
CA PRO A 109 43.92 -10.55 24.48
C PRO A 109 44.67 -11.64 23.70
N TYR A 110 44.08 -12.81 23.47
CA TYR A 110 44.72 -13.88 22.69
C TYR A 110 44.60 -13.63 21.19
N ILE A 111 43.46 -13.08 20.76
CA ILE A 111 43.16 -12.84 19.34
C ILE A 111 43.85 -11.57 18.86
N LYS A 112 43.89 -10.53 19.70
CA LYS A 112 44.64 -9.31 19.43
C LYS A 112 46.12 -9.58 19.15
N LYS A 113 46.74 -10.49 19.91
CA LYS A 113 48.13 -10.93 19.66
C LYS A 113 48.28 -11.63 18.32
N HIS A 114 47.37 -12.53 17.98
CA HIS A 114 47.38 -13.21 16.68
C HIS A 114 47.20 -12.24 15.50
N LEU A 115 46.27 -11.28 15.62
CA LEU A 115 46.06 -10.23 14.61
C LEU A 115 47.27 -9.30 14.46
N GLU A 116 47.91 -8.92 15.57
CA GLU A 116 49.14 -8.11 15.55
C GLU A 116 50.34 -8.88 14.96
N GLU A 117 50.42 -10.18 15.19
CA GLU A 117 51.44 -11.06 14.59
C GLU A 117 51.23 -11.28 13.09
N GLU A 118 50.00 -11.49 12.63
CA GLU A 118 49.68 -11.56 11.19
C GLU A 118 49.95 -10.21 10.50
N ALA A 119 49.53 -9.10 11.08
CA ALA A 119 49.80 -7.77 10.53
C ALA A 119 51.30 -7.42 10.50
N ARG A 120 52.12 -7.99 11.40
CA ARG A 120 53.58 -7.90 11.34
C ARG A 120 54.15 -8.74 10.19
N LYS A 121 53.68 -9.98 10.01
CA LYS A 121 54.11 -10.86 8.92
C LYS A 121 53.79 -10.27 7.55
N ASP A 122 52.61 -9.69 7.37
CA ASP A 122 52.21 -9.05 6.10
C ASP A 122 53.07 -7.82 5.79
N LYS A 123 53.43 -7.03 6.81
CA LYS A 123 54.35 -5.88 6.65
C LYS A 123 55.78 -6.31 6.34
N GLU A 124 56.25 -7.38 6.96
CA GLU A 124 57.56 -7.95 6.66
C GLU A 124 57.61 -8.54 5.25
N GLN A 125 56.55 -9.20 4.78
CA GLN A 125 56.46 -9.69 3.41
C GLN A 125 56.42 -8.55 2.39
N ALA A 126 55.62 -7.50 2.62
CA ALA A 126 55.57 -6.33 1.75
C ALA A 126 56.93 -5.59 1.67
N ALA A 127 57.64 -5.43 2.81
CA ALA A 127 58.97 -4.82 2.84
C ALA A 127 60.05 -5.70 2.16
N THR A 128 59.86 -7.03 2.17
CA THR A 128 60.76 -7.97 1.50
C THR A 128 60.51 -8.02 -0.01
N GLU A 129 59.26 -7.84 -0.45
CA GLU A 129 58.90 -7.70 -1.86
C GLU A 129 59.34 -6.36 -2.47
N GLU A 130 59.29 -5.26 -1.72
CA GLU A 130 59.84 -3.96 -2.16
C GLU A 130 61.38 -4.02 -2.31
N LYS A 131 62.10 -4.63 -1.37
CA LYS A 131 63.56 -4.82 -1.47
C LYS A 131 64.01 -5.77 -2.59
N LYS A 132 63.11 -6.54 -3.19
CA LYS A 132 63.40 -7.47 -4.30
C LYS A 132 63.20 -6.85 -5.68
N LYS A 133 62.63 -5.63 -5.74
CA LYS A 133 62.37 -4.86 -6.96
C LYS A 133 63.42 -3.80 -7.28
N ASP A 134 64.33 -3.51 -6.35
CA ASP A 134 65.54 -2.71 -6.55
C ASP A 134 66.74 -3.61 -6.87
#